data_AF-A0A419I2F3-F1
#
_entry.id   AF-A0A419I2F3-F1
#
_cell.length_a   1.000
_cell.length_b   1.000
_cell.length_c   1.000
_cell.angle_alpha   90.00
_cell.angle_beta   90.00
_cell.angle_gamma   90.00
#
_symmetry.space_group_name_H-M   'P 1'
#
loop_
_entity.id
_entity.type
_entity.pdbx_description
1 polymer ?
#
loop_
_entity_poly.entity_id
_entity_poly.type
_entity_poly.pdbx_seq_one_letter_code
_entity_poly.pdbx_strand_id
1 'polypeptide(L)'
;MSRIEVYLPNELAERVRVAGLDVSAIVQHALFEALQRQATDAWLDALPAPRRKISHEAVMDAMDAARAELGEPRRAALGQPA
;
A
#
# COMPACT_ATOMS: atom_id res chain seq x y z
N MET A 1 -18.64 -15.26 -1.95
CA MET A 1 -18.02 -14.96 -0.63
C MET A 1 -17.73 -16.27 0.07
N SER A 2 -16.66 -16.32 0.88
CA SER A 2 -16.34 -17.48 1.71
C SER A 2 -16.91 -17.30 3.12
N ARG A 3 -17.41 -18.39 3.73
CA ARG A 3 -17.94 -18.38 5.09
C ARG A 3 -16.80 -18.55 6.09
N ILE A 4 -16.79 -17.74 7.14
CA ILE A 4 -15.93 -17.90 8.32
C ILE A 4 -16.79 -18.11 9.56
N GLU A 5 -16.34 -18.95 10.47
CA GLU A 5 -16.98 -19.14 11.77
C GLU A 5 -16.18 -18.42 12.85
N VAL A 6 -16.86 -17.59 13.63
CA VAL A 6 -16.25 -16.80 14.71
C VAL A 6 -16.88 -17.26 16.00
N TYR A 7 -16.05 -17.67 16.96
CA TYR A 7 -16.50 -18.08 18.28
C TYR A 7 -16.51 -16.88 19.23
N LEU A 8 -17.61 -16.73 19.97
CA LEU A 8 -17.79 -15.67 20.97
C LEU A 8 -18.14 -16.30 22.32
N PRO A 9 -17.70 -15.70 23.44
CA PRO A 9 -18.24 -16.03 24.75
C PRO A 9 -19.77 -15.86 24.78
N ASN A 10 -20.48 -16.77 25.46
CA ASN A 10 -21.95 -16.80 25.49
C ASN A 10 -22.57 -15.46 25.91
N GLU A 11 -22.02 -14.82 26.96
CA GLU A 11 -22.48 -13.52 27.44
C GLU A 11 -22.36 -12.42 26.37
N LEU A 12 -21.30 -12.46 25.57
CA LEU A 12 -21.09 -11.50 24.50
C LEU A 12 -22.04 -11.77 23.33
N ALA A 13 -22.22 -13.05 22.96
CA ALA A 13 -23.15 -13.45 21.92
C ALA A 13 -24.58 -13.00 22.24
N GLU A 14 -25.01 -13.14 23.50
CA GLU A 14 -26.33 -12.69 23.95
C GLU A 14 -26.48 -11.17 23.88
N ARG A 15 -25.48 -10.43 24.33
CA ARG A 15 -25.48 -8.96 24.25
C ARG A 15 -25.54 -8.46 22.80
N VAL A 16 -24.78 -9.08 21.90
CA VAL A 16 -24.79 -8.78 20.46
C VAL A 16 -26.17 -9.04 19.86
N ARG A 17 -26.79 -10.19 20.21
CA ARG A 17 -28.13 -10.58 19.76
C ARG A 17 -29.18 -9.57 20.22
N VAL A 18 -29.18 -9.21 21.50
CA VAL A 18 -30.12 -8.23 22.07
C VAL A 18 -29.95 -6.85 21.45
N ALA A 19 -28.71 -6.45 21.17
CA ALA A 19 -28.41 -5.18 20.53
C ALA A 19 -28.69 -5.14 19.02
N GLY A 20 -28.99 -6.29 18.39
CA GLY A 20 -29.29 -6.36 16.95
C GLY A 20 -28.14 -5.94 16.04
N LEU A 21 -26.89 -6.14 16.48
CA LEU A 21 -25.72 -5.70 15.74
C LEU A 21 -25.48 -6.58 14.50
N ASP A 22 -25.09 -5.95 13.39
CA ASP A 22 -24.61 -6.67 12.21
C ASP A 22 -23.18 -7.17 12.44
N VAL A 23 -23.07 -8.38 12.98
CA VAL A 23 -21.80 -9.06 13.25
C VAL A 23 -20.98 -9.22 11.98
N SER A 24 -21.63 -9.47 10.83
CA SER A 24 -20.92 -9.69 9.59
C SER A 24 -20.24 -8.41 9.11
N ALA A 25 -20.94 -7.28 9.14
CA ALA A 25 -20.37 -5.99 8.80
C ALA A 25 -19.23 -5.59 9.76
N ILE A 26 -19.42 -5.78 11.06
CA ILE A 26 -18.41 -5.46 12.07
C ILE A 26 -17.15 -6.30 11.87
N VAL A 27 -17.30 -7.62 11.70
CA VAL A 27 -16.16 -8.52 11.50
C VAL A 27 -15.45 -8.20 10.19
N GLN A 28 -16.18 -7.94 9.09
CA GLN A 28 -15.57 -7.54 7.82
C GLN A 28 -14.76 -6.26 7.95
N HIS A 29 -15.29 -5.24 8.63
CA HIS A 29 -14.60 -3.99 8.84
C HIS A 29 -13.35 -4.19 9.70
N ALA A 30 -13.45 -4.92 10.81
CA ALA A 30 -12.33 -5.22 11.69
C ALA A 30 -11.23 -6.01 10.98
N LEU A 31 -11.59 -7.00 10.15
CA LEU A 31 -10.64 -7.76 9.34
C LEU A 31 -9.96 -6.88 8.29
N PHE A 32 -10.72 -6.01 7.61
CA PHE A 32 -10.15 -5.08 6.64
C PHE A 32 -9.12 -4.14 7.31
N GLU A 33 -9.47 -3.53 8.44
CA GLU A 33 -8.53 -2.68 9.16
C GLU A 33 -7.29 -3.44 9.66
N ALA A 34 -7.48 -4.66 10.17
CA ALA A 34 -6.37 -5.49 10.60
C ALA A 34 -5.40 -5.79 9.45
N LEU A 35 -5.93 -6.13 8.28
CA LEU A 35 -5.14 -6.34 7.07
C LEU A 35 -4.43 -5.06 6.63
N GLN A 36 -5.09 -3.90 6.68
CA GLN A 36 -4.47 -2.63 6.31
C GLN A 36 -3.31 -2.26 7.23
N ARG A 37 -3.43 -2.54 8.54
CA ARG A 37 -2.32 -2.34 9.49
C ARG A 37 -1.09 -3.18 9.13
N GLN A 38 -1.28 -4.34 8.53
CA GLN A 38 -0.21 -5.26 8.14
C GLN A 38 0.21 -5.12 6.66
N ALA A 39 -0.48 -4.30 5.88
CA ALA A 39 -0.29 -4.22 4.43
C ALA A 39 1.12 -3.74 4.05
N THR A 40 1.67 -2.79 4.81
CA THR A 40 3.03 -2.27 4.57
C THR A 40 4.08 -3.36 4.81
N ASP A 41 3.97 -4.09 5.92
CA ASP A 41 4.92 -5.17 6.26
C ASP A 41 4.83 -6.30 5.24
N ALA A 42 3.61 -6.72 4.90
CA ALA A 42 3.38 -7.74 3.87
C ALA A 42 3.94 -7.30 2.49
N TRP A 43 3.83 -6.01 2.16
CA TRP A 43 4.44 -5.47 0.95
C TRP A 43 5.97 -5.49 1.02
N LEU A 44 6.57 -5.13 2.15
CA LEU A 44 8.02 -5.18 2.36
C LEU A 44 8.57 -6.61 2.25
N ASP A 45 7.87 -7.58 2.85
CA ASP A 45 8.23 -9.00 2.80
C ASP A 45 8.13 -9.58 1.38
N ALA A 46 7.25 -9.01 0.54
CA ALA A 46 7.11 -9.38 -0.86
C ALA A 46 8.19 -8.78 -1.76
N LEU A 47 9.00 -7.83 -1.28
CA LEU A 47 10.08 -7.25 -2.08
C LEU A 47 11.18 -8.30 -2.34
N PRO A 48 11.69 -8.39 -3.58
CA PRO A 48 12.80 -9.28 -3.86
C PRO A 48 14.05 -8.84 -3.08
N ALA A 49 14.81 -9.82 -2.61
CA ALA A 49 16.08 -9.55 -1.95
C ALA A 49 17.01 -8.72 -2.87
N PRO A 50 17.66 -7.65 -2.35
CA PRO A 50 18.56 -6.83 -3.15
C PRO A 50 19.70 -7.67 -3.73
N ARG A 51 19.84 -7.68 -5.06
CA ARG A 51 20.86 -8.49 -5.75
C ARG A 51 22.27 -7.95 -5.56
N ARG A 52 22.42 -6.65 -5.26
CA ARG A 52 23.69 -5.96 -5.05
C ARG A 52 23.48 -4.67 -4.26
N LYS A 53 24.52 -4.22 -3.56
CA LYS A 53 24.57 -2.88 -2.95
C LYS A 53 24.98 -1.85 -4.01
N ILE A 54 24.31 -0.70 -4.04
CA ILE A 54 24.63 0.44 -4.91
C ILE A 54 24.81 1.66 -4.02
N SER A 55 25.81 2.49 -4.31
CA SER A 55 26.02 3.72 -3.55
C SER A 55 24.90 4.73 -3.82
N HIS A 56 24.62 5.57 -2.84
CA HIS A 56 23.64 6.65 -3.00
C HIS A 56 24.02 7.58 -4.17
N GLU A 57 25.30 7.94 -4.27
CA GLU A 57 25.85 8.76 -5.35
C GLU A 57 25.53 8.18 -6.74
N ALA A 58 25.78 6.87 -6.95
CA ALA A 58 25.49 6.23 -8.23
C ALA A 58 23.99 6.22 -8.58
N VAL A 59 23.11 6.21 -7.57
CA VAL A 59 21.66 6.34 -7.79
C VAL A 59 21.29 7.77 -8.20
N MET A 60 21.88 8.77 -7.53
CA MET A 60 21.63 10.18 -7.83
C MET A 60 22.12 10.53 -9.24
N ASP A 61 23.31 10.10 -9.62
CA ASP A 61 23.86 10.29 -10.97
C ASP A 61 22.95 9.69 -12.04
N ALA A 62 22.46 8.46 -11.81
CA ALA A 62 21.56 7.80 -12.74
C ALA A 62 20.20 8.53 -12.87
N MET A 63 19.67 9.05 -11.76
CA MET A 63 18.43 9.84 -11.76
C MET A 63 18.59 11.16 -12.50
N ASP A 64 19.72 11.86 -12.31
CA ASP A 64 20.00 13.12 -12.98
C ASP A 64 20.26 12.91 -14.48
N ALA A 65 20.94 11.83 -14.87
CA ALA A 65 21.07 11.42 -16.26
C ALA A 65 19.70 11.15 -16.90
N ALA A 66 18.83 10.37 -16.25
CA ALA A 66 17.48 10.12 -16.74
C ALA A 66 16.64 11.40 -16.86
N ARG A 67 16.79 12.35 -15.91
CA ARG A 67 16.12 13.66 -15.99
C ARG A 67 16.63 14.49 -17.17
N ALA A 68 17.93 14.46 -17.45
CA ALA A 68 18.50 15.14 -18.62
C ALA A 68 17.96 14.55 -19.93
N GLU A 69 17.85 13.22 -20.01
CA GLU A 69 17.26 12.51 -21.15
C GLU A 69 15.77 12.83 -21.34
N LEU A 70 14.99 12.88 -20.26
CA LEU A 70 13.56 13.20 -20.29
C LEU A 70 13.27 14.72 -20.43
N GLY A 71 14.27 15.56 -20.18
CA GLY A 71 14.19 17.02 -20.17
C GLY A 71 14.32 17.70 -21.54
N GLU A 72 14.59 16.94 -22.61
CA GLU A 72 14.65 17.45 -23.98
C GLU A 72 13.37 17.07 -24.76
N PRO A 73 12.21 17.68 -24.42
CA PRO A 73 11.48 18.41 -25.46
C PRO A 73 10.60 19.56 -24.90
N ARG A 74 11.15 20.77 -24.70
CA ARG A 74 10.32 22.02 -24.65
C ARG A 74 11.04 23.31 -25.03
N ARG A 75 12.37 23.38 -25.02
CA ARG A 75 13.08 24.63 -25.40
C ARG A 75 13.22 24.85 -26.92
N ALA A 76 13.12 23.81 -27.74
CA ALA A 76 13.16 23.95 -29.20
C ALA A 76 11.84 24.41 -29.86
N ALA A 77 10.72 24.47 -29.11
CA ALA A 77 9.39 24.80 -29.66
C ALA A 77 8.97 26.27 -29.48
N LEU A 78 9.73 27.08 -28.74
CA LEU A 78 9.48 28.52 -28.61
C LEU A 78 10.62 29.25 -29.30
N GLY A 79 10.48 29.40 -30.62
CA GLY A 79 11.30 30.32 -31.37
C GLY A 79 11.20 31.72 -30.77
N GLN A 80 12.30 32.23 -30.27
CA GLN A 80 12.48 33.66 -30.00
C GLN A 80 13.83 34.09 -30.58
N PRO A 81 13.81 34.92 -31.64
CA PRO A 81 14.98 35.65 -32.09
C PRO A 81 15.09 36.99 -31.35
N ALA A 82 16.34 37.41 -31.14
CA ALA A 82 16.77 38.79 -31.37
C ALA A 82 18.07 38.72 -32.18
#